data_AF-A0A538AU79-F1
#
_entry.id   AF-A0A538AU79-F1
#
_cell.length_a   1.000
_cell.length_b   1.000
_cell.length_c   1.000
_cell.angle_alpha   90.00
_cell.angle_beta   90.00
_cell.angle_gamma   90.00
#
_symmetry.space_group_name_H-M   'P 1'
#
loop_
_entity.id
_entity.type
_entity.pdbx_description
1 polymer ?
#
loop_
_entity_poly.entity_id
_entity_poly.type
_entity_poly.pdbx_seq_one_letter_code
_entity_poly.pdbx_strand_id
1 'polypeptide(L)' 'MANTASSTGPKVVSVKPVSATEWVATVWSVSGNCYVIRDQSNGAGTTFGAVSGATNSTCTADAGDTAQVTGNAFP' A
#
# COMPACT_ATOMS: atom_id res chain seq x y z
N MET A 1 14.35 1.16 -1.87
CA MET A 1 14.92 1.55 -0.55
C MET A 1 14.03 0.96 0.52
N ALA A 2 14.60 0.39 1.60
CA ALA A 2 13.80 -0.21 2.67
C ALA A 2 12.96 0.87 3.37
N ASN A 3 11.69 0.56 3.63
CA ASN A 3 10.76 1.43 4.34
C ASN A 3 11.21 1.55 5.81
N THR A 4 11.65 2.74 6.24
CA THR A 4 12.15 3.01 7.60
C THR A 4 11.08 3.53 8.55
N ALA A 5 9.85 3.76 8.08
CA ALA A 5 8.76 4.23 8.93
C ALA A 5 8.19 3.04 9.74
N SER A 6 8.46 3.03 11.05
CA SER A 6 7.96 2.01 11.97
C SER A 6 6.42 2.07 12.09
N SER A 7 5.78 0.90 12.08
CA SER A 7 4.35 0.72 12.35
C SER A 7 4.17 -0.23 13.54
N THR A 8 3.33 0.15 14.50
CA THR A 8 2.91 -0.73 15.62
C THR A 8 1.65 -1.54 15.30
N GLY A 9 1.10 -1.40 14.09
CA GLY A 9 -0.09 -2.11 13.63
C GLY A 9 -1.02 -1.25 12.77
N PRO A 10 -1.95 -1.88 12.05
CA PRO A 10 -2.96 -1.19 11.24
C PRO A 10 -4.03 -0.56 12.14
N LYS A 11 -4.43 0.68 11.80
CA LYS A 11 -5.62 1.34 12.35
C LYS A 11 -6.80 1.23 11.38
N VAL A 12 -6.54 1.35 10.08
CA VAL A 12 -7.52 1.18 9.00
C VAL A 12 -6.86 0.43 7.85
N VAL A 13 -7.59 -0.54 7.29
CA VAL A 13 -7.20 -1.22 6.04
C VAL A 13 -8.27 -0.94 5.00
N SER A 14 -7.85 -0.43 3.84
CA SER A 14 -8.70 -0.22 2.67
C SER A 14 -8.23 -1.17 1.58
N VAL A 15 -9.14 -1.86 0.89
CA VAL A 15 -8.83 -2.84 -0.15
C VAL A 15 -9.67 -2.58 -1.38
N LYS A 16 -9.06 -2.69 -2.56
CA LYS A 16 -9.68 -2.55 -3.86
C LYS A 16 -9.25 -3.69 -4.78
N PRO A 17 -10.19 -4.48 -5.33
CA PRO A 17 -9.90 -5.30 -6.50
C PRO A 17 -9.72 -4.37 -7.71
N VAL A 18 -8.55 -4.40 -8.34
CA VAL A 18 -8.27 -3.62 -9.57
C VAL A 18 -8.68 -4.42 -10.80
N SER A 19 -8.41 -5.72 -10.79
CA SER A 19 -8.85 -6.67 -11.81
C SER A 19 -9.01 -8.07 -11.21
N ALA A 20 -9.32 -9.08 -12.03
CA ALA A 20 -9.40 -10.47 -11.59
C ALA A 20 -8.05 -11.04 -11.10
N THR A 21 -6.94 -10.40 -11.45
CA THR A 21 -5.57 -10.87 -11.17
C THR A 21 -4.76 -9.84 -10.39
N GLU A 22 -5.40 -8.77 -9.91
CA GLU A 22 -4.73 -7.67 -9.22
C GLU A 22 -5.60 -7.06 -8.14
N TRP A 23 -5.00 -6.84 -6.98
CA TRP A 23 -5.60 -6.08 -5.90
C TRP A 23 -4.60 -5.09 -5.29
N VAL A 24 -5.16 -4.02 -4.73
CA VAL A 24 -4.42 -3.00 -4.00
C VAL A 24 -5.03 -2.87 -2.62
N ALA A 25 -4.18 -2.81 -1.58
CA ALA A 25 -4.59 -2.37 -0.26
C ALA A 25 -3.74 -1.20 0.21
N THR A 26 -4.36 -0.34 1.00
CA THR A 26 -3.65 0.65 1.81
C THR A 26 -3.89 0.40 3.29
N VAL A 27 -2.88 0.72 4.08
CA VAL A 27 -2.90 0.55 5.53
C VAL A 27 -2.52 1.87 6.18
N TRP A 28 -3.48 2.50 6.86
CA TRP A 28 -3.18 3.59 7.77
C TRP A 28 -2.75 2.99 9.10
N SER A 29 -1.49 3.18 9.46
CA SER A 29 -0.93 2.66 10.71
C SER A 29 -1.25 3.54 11.91
N VAL A 30 -1.20 2.93 13.10
CA VAL A 30 -1.35 3.65 14.37
C VAL A 30 -0.28 4.74 14.53
N SER A 31 0.92 4.54 13.98
CA SER A 31 2.01 5.53 14.00
C SER A 31 1.85 6.69 13.01
N GLY A 32 0.74 6.75 12.26
CA GLY A 32 0.44 7.87 11.38
C GLY A 32 1.06 7.77 9.98
N ASN A 33 1.44 6.57 9.56
CA ASN A 33 1.98 6.32 8.22
C ASN A 33 0.97 5.55 7.36
N CYS A 34 0.92 5.87 6.07
CA CYS A 34 0.16 5.12 5.08
C CYS A 34 1.07 4.19 4.28
N TYR A 35 0.75 2.90 4.25
CA TYR A 35 1.43 1.92 3.42
C TYR A 35 0.52 1.45 2.30
N VAL A 36 1.11 1.05 1.19
CA VAL A 36 0.41 0.46 0.06
C VAL A 36 0.99 -0.91 -0.23
N ILE A 37 0.11 -1.85 -0.54
CA ILE A 37 0.43 -3.19 -1.03
C ILE A 37 -0.31 -3.33 -2.35
N ARG A 38 0.41 -3.70 -3.40
CA ARG A 38 -0.17 -4.05 -4.70
C ARG A 38 0.31 -5.45 -5.05
N ASP A 39 -0.62 -6.31 -5.38
CA ASP A 39 -0.33 -7.71 -5.67
C ASP A 39 -0.92 -8.07 -7.02
N GLN A 40 -0.08 -8.65 -7.87
CA GLN A 40 -0.40 -9.01 -9.26
C GLN A 40 -0.03 -10.46 -9.52
N SER A 41 -1.02 -11.34 -9.66
CA SER A 41 -0.79 -12.78 -9.85
C SER A 41 -0.09 -13.11 -11.18
N ASN A 42 -0.25 -12.25 -12.19
CA ASN A 42 0.33 -12.42 -13.52
C ASN A 42 1.41 -11.37 -13.83
N GLY A 43 1.87 -10.63 -12.83
CA GLY A 43 2.77 -9.50 -12.97
C GLY A 43 4.04 -9.66 -12.14
N ALA A 44 4.50 -8.56 -11.56
CA ALA A 44 5.72 -8.51 -10.75
C ALA A 44 5.57 -9.16 -9.35
N GLY A 45 4.45 -9.83 -9.07
CA GLY A 45 4.12 -10.37 -7.75
C GLY A 45 3.66 -9.29 -6.77
N THR A 46 3.99 -9.46 -5.50
CA THR A 46 3.63 -8.49 -4.46
C THR A 46 4.66 -7.36 -4.38
N THR A 47 4.17 -6.13 -4.49
CA THR A 47 4.93 -4.89 -4.25
C THR A 47 4.36 -4.17 -3.04
N PHE A 48 5.22 -3.48 -2.29
CA PHE A 48 4.82 -2.74 -1.10
C PHE A 48 5.56 -1.41 -1.05
N GLY A 49 4.99 -0.40 -0.39
CA GLY A 49 5.62 0.90 -0.26
C GLY A 49 4.93 1.79 0.77
N ALA A 50 5.44 3.00 0.93
CA ALA A 50 4.81 4.05 1.73
C ALA A 50 4.22 5.13 0.82
N VAL A 51 3.05 5.66 1.19
CA VAL A 51 2.42 6.79 0.50
C VAL A 51 2.84 8.08 1.21
N SER A 52 3.73 8.84 0.58
CA SER A 52 4.23 10.11 1.13
C SER A 52 3.12 11.16 1.21
N GLY A 53 3.07 11.92 2.31
CA GLY A 53 2.10 13.01 2.50
C GLY A 53 0.65 12.56 2.68
N ALA A 54 0.38 11.26 2.78
CA ALA A 54 -0.96 10.77 3.05
C ALA A 54 -1.40 11.10 4.48
N THR A 55 -2.70 11.32 4.63
CA THR A 55 -3.40 11.43 5.91
C THR A 55 -4.32 10.22 6.09
N ASN A 56 -4.90 10.05 7.27
CA ASN A 56 -5.85 8.96 7.51
C ASN A 56 -7.00 8.93 6.48
N SER A 57 -7.55 10.09 6.10
CA SER A 57 -8.67 10.16 5.13
C SER A 57 -8.23 9.93 3.69
N THR A 58 -6.95 10.13 3.36
CA THR A 58 -6.43 9.95 2.00
C THR A 58 -5.67 8.63 1.82
N CYS A 59 -5.50 7.85 2.88
CA CYS A 59 -4.91 6.51 2.84
C CYS A 59 -5.92 5.45 2.35
N THR A 60 -6.43 5.62 1.13
CA THR A 60 -7.43 4.74 0.53
C THR A 60 -6.83 3.86 -0.57
N ALA A 61 -7.44 2.70 -0.83
CA ALA A 61 -6.98 1.81 -1.88
C ALA A 61 -7.07 2.45 -3.28
N ASP A 62 -8.01 3.37 -3.51
CA ASP A 62 -8.04 4.18 -4.74
C ASP A 62 -6.85 5.13 -4.87
N ALA A 63 -6.46 5.80 -3.78
CA ALA A 63 -5.26 6.63 -3.78
C ALA A 63 -4.00 5.77 -4.00
N GLY A 64 -3.92 4.63 -3.33
CA GLY A 64 -2.84 3.65 -3.51
C GLY A 64 -2.76 3.10 -4.93
N ASP A 65 -3.89 2.96 -5.62
CA ASP A 65 -3.95 2.52 -7.01
C ASP A 65 -3.33 3.54 -7.98
N THR A 66 -3.42 4.83 -7.65
CA THR A 66 -2.79 5.91 -8.42
C THR A 66 -1.37 6.27 -7.97
N ALA A 67 -0.94 5.81 -6.79
CA ALA A 67 0.35 6.14 -6.22
C ALA A 67 1.48 5.33 -6.88
N GLN A 68 2.61 5.98 -7.16
CA GLN A 68 3.85 5.25 -7.51
C GLN A 68 4.32 4.48 -6.28
N VAL A 69 4.10 3.17 -6.27
CA VAL A 69 4.66 2.27 -5.26
C VAL A 69 6.17 2.23 -5.48
N THR A 70 6.93 2.84 -4.56
CA THR A 70 8.40 2.99 -4.67
C THR A 70 9.18 1.88 -3.97
N GLY A 71 8.52 0.93 -3.30
CA GLY A 71 9.20 -0.13 -2.58
C GLY A 71 9.43 -1.38 -3.43
N ASN A 72 10.35 -2.20 -2.93
CA ASN A 72 10.89 -3.35 -3.63
C ASN A 72 9.78 -4.41 -3.87
N ALA A 73 9.74 -5.03 -5.04
CA ALA A 73 8.94 -6.24 -5.25
C ALA A 73 9.57 -7.39 -4.42
N PHE A 74 8.74 -8.20 -3.75
CA PHE A 74 9.19 -9.52 -3.28
C PHE A 74 8.90 -10.54 -4.38
N PRO A 75 9.91 -11.30 -4.87
CA PRO A 75 9.68 -12.45 -5.73
C PRO A 75 9.04 -13.61 -4.97
#